data_AF-K1SER0-F1
#
_entry.id   AF-K1SER0-F1
#
_cell.length_a   1.000
_cell.length_b   1.000
_cell.length_c   1.000
_cell.angle_alpha   90.00
_cell.angle_beta   90.00
_cell.angle_gamma   90.00
#
_symmetry.space_group_name_H-M   'P 1'
#
loop_
_entity.id
_entity.type
_entity.pdbx_description
1 polymer ?
#
loop_
_entity_poly.entity_id
_entity_poly.type
_entity_poly.pdbx_seq_one_letter_code
_entity_poly.pdbx_strand_id
1 'polypeptide(L)' 'MTTVEYKYKYGHGYKTFKLEQEHVLDEVKIAEFPPLTDLKAAVLDAIYHPIASEPLDKLVRPGMKIAFICNDS' A
#
# COMPACT_ATOMS: atom_id res chain seq x y z
N MET A 1 4.34 1.93 -37.67
CA MET A 1 3.56 1.43 -36.52
C MET A 1 4.38 1.70 -35.27
N THR A 2 3.77 2.29 -34.25
CA THR A 2 4.45 2.70 -33.02
C THR A 2 4.23 1.63 -31.98
N THR A 3 5.29 0.95 -31.59
CA THR A 3 5.23 -0.09 -30.56
C THR A 3 5.62 0.50 -29.19
N VAL A 4 4.86 0.19 -28.15
CA VAL A 4 5.14 0.58 -26.75
C VAL A 4 5.58 -0.64 -25.96
N GLU A 5 6.58 -0.47 -25.10
CA GLU A 5 7.06 -1.51 -24.19
C GLU A 5 6.34 -1.43 -22.84
N TYR A 6 5.90 -2.58 -22.36
CA TYR A 6 5.23 -2.75 -21.08
C TYR A 6 6.05 -3.66 -20.16
N LYS A 7 6.05 -3.35 -18.86
CA LYS A 7 6.75 -4.14 -17.84
C LYS A 7 5.84 -4.37 -16.65
N TYR A 8 5.40 -5.61 -16.48
CA TYR A 8 4.45 -5.99 -15.44
C TYR A 8 4.99 -7.09 -14.53
N LYS A 9 4.56 -7.08 -13.26
CA LYS A 9 4.92 -8.12 -12.29
C LYS A 9 4.38 -9.48 -12.72
N TYR A 10 5.20 -10.52 -12.58
CA TYR A 10 4.83 -11.90 -12.85
C TYR A 10 5.65 -12.83 -11.95
N GLY A 11 4.99 -13.48 -10.99
CA GLY A 11 5.66 -14.27 -9.95
C GLY A 11 6.66 -13.42 -9.15
N HIS A 12 7.89 -13.89 -9.02
CA HIS A 12 8.98 -13.19 -8.32
C HIS A 12 9.73 -12.16 -9.19
N GLY A 13 9.24 -11.86 -10.39
CA GLY A 13 9.93 -10.98 -11.33
C GLY A 13 8.98 -10.15 -12.18
N TYR A 14 9.45 -9.84 -13.39
CA TYR A 14 8.71 -9.04 -14.35
C TYR A 14 8.69 -9.74 -15.72
N LYS A 15 7.61 -9.51 -16.46
CA LYS A 15 7.54 -9.79 -17.88
C LYS A 15 7.54 -8.48 -18.64
N THR A 16 8.40 -8.43 -19.65
CA THR A 16 8.49 -7.31 -20.57
C THR A 16 7.97 -7.77 -21.92
N PHE A 17 7.07 -6.99 -22.53
CA PHE A 17 6.53 -7.26 -23.86
C PHE A 17 6.22 -5.96 -24.58
N LYS A 18 5.94 -6.06 -25.87
CA LYS A 18 5.69 -4.92 -26.75
C LYS A 18 4.37 -5.09 -27.47
N LEU A 19 3.56 -4.03 -27.54
CA LEU A 19 2.31 -3.99 -28.30
C LEU A 19 2.29 -2.80 -29.25
N GLU A 20 1.62 -2.95 -30.38
CA GLU A 20 1.32 -1.85 -31.28
C GLU A 20 0.29 -0.92 -30.63
N GLN A 21 0.62 0.37 -30.52
CA GLN A 21 -0.18 1.36 -29.80
C GLN A 21 -1.61 1.49 -30.37
N GLU A 22 -1.77 1.26 -31.68
CA GLU A 22 -3.07 1.26 -32.36
C GLU A 22 -4.05 0.19 -31.85
N HIS A 23 -3.54 -0.85 -31.17
CA HIS A 23 -4.35 -1.90 -30.55
C HIS A 23 -4.59 -1.68 -29.04
N VAL A 24 -4.07 -0.60 -28.46
CA VAL A 24 -4.19 -0.30 -27.03
C VAL A 24 -5.14 0.86 -26.84
N LEU A 25 -6.30 0.59 -26.25
CA LEU A 25 -7.29 1.62 -25.95
C LEU A 25 -6.80 2.57 -24.84
N ASP A 26 -6.32 2.01 -23.72
CA ASP A 26 -5.78 2.76 -22.59
C ASP A 26 -4.98 1.83 -21.64
N GLU A 27 -4.28 2.41 -20.67
CA GLU A 27 -3.52 1.73 -19.63
C GLU A 27 -3.96 2.20 -18.23
N VAL A 28 -4.63 1.32 -17.48
CA VAL A 28 -5.11 1.64 -16.13
C VAL A 28 -3.99 1.44 -15.10
N LYS A 29 -3.58 2.52 -14.43
CA LYS A 29 -2.55 2.51 -13.38
C LYS A 29 -3.13 2.92 -12.03
N ILE A 30 -2.51 2.43 -10.96
CA ILE A 30 -2.76 2.94 -9.61
C ILE A 30 -2.19 4.35 -9.52
N ALA A 31 -2.93 5.27 -8.90
CA ALA A 31 -2.44 6.61 -8.63
C ALA A 31 -1.14 6.55 -7.82
N GLU A 32 -0.13 7.31 -8.23
CA GLU A 32 1.12 7.38 -7.50
C GLU A 32 0.90 8.14 -6.19
N PHE A 33 1.21 7.47 -5.07
CA PHE A 33 1.28 8.10 -3.77
C PHE A 33 2.74 8.23 -3.36
N PRO A 34 3.17 9.38 -2.81
CA PRO A 34 4.53 9.51 -2.30
C PRO A 34 4.75 8.46 -1.21
N PRO A 35 5.88 7.73 -1.25
CA PRO A 35 6.18 6.76 -0.22
C PRO A 35 6.37 7.45 1.13
N LEU A 36 5.96 6.79 2.21
CA LEU A 36 6.27 7.24 3.57
C LEU A 36 7.79 7.21 3.75
N THR A 37 8.38 8.35 4.10
CA THR A 37 9.82 8.50 4.32
C THR A 37 10.26 7.84 5.62
N ASP A 38 9.43 7.93 6.66
CA ASP A 38 9.60 7.23 7.93
C ASP A 38 8.32 6.46 8.27
N LEU A 39 8.35 5.17 7.96
CA LEU A 39 7.22 4.28 8.23
C LEU A 39 6.92 4.17 9.73
N LYS A 40 7.94 4.17 10.59
CA LYS A 40 7.74 4.00 12.05
C LYS A 40 7.06 5.23 12.64
N ALA A 41 7.54 6.42 12.28
CA ALA A 41 6.94 7.67 12.73
C ALA A 41 5.49 7.80 12.24
N ALA A 42 5.23 7.48 10.97
CA ALA A 42 3.88 7.55 10.41
C ALA A 42 2.89 6.58 11.08
N VAL A 43 3.33 5.35 11.39
CA VAL A 43 2.49 4.37 12.11
C VAL A 43 2.20 4.84 13.53
N LEU A 44 3.19 5.38 14.25
CA LEU A 44 2.98 5.92 15.59
C LEU A 44 2.03 7.12 15.58
N ASP A 45 2.19 8.04 14.64
CA ASP A 45 1.31 9.19 14.49
C ASP A 45 -0.15 8.76 14.32
N ALA A 46 -0.42 7.77 13.46
CA ALA A 46 -1.76 7.23 13.25
C ALA A 46 -2.36 6.58 14.52
N ILE A 47 -1.54 5.98 15.39
CA ILE A 47 -1.99 5.37 16.65
C ILE A 47 -2.38 6.44 17.69
N TYR A 48 -1.64 7.54 17.73
CA TYR A 48 -1.89 8.64 18.68
C TYR A 48 -2.91 9.68 18.18
N HIS A 49 -3.18 9.72 16.86
CA HIS A 49 -4.17 10.58 16.24
C HIS A 49 -5.20 9.78 15.41
N PRO A 50 -5.98 8.89 16.05
CA PRO A 50 -6.90 8.02 15.32
C PRO A 50 -8.11 8.77 14.78
N ILE A 51 -8.72 8.21 13.72
CA ILE A 51 -9.94 8.76 13.13
C ILE A 51 -11.14 8.25 13.92
N ALA A 52 -11.92 9.18 14.47
CA ALA A 52 -13.20 8.92 15.13
C ALA A 52 -13.14 7.97 16.36
N SER A 53 -11.99 7.91 17.04
CA SER A 53 -11.85 7.25 18.35
C SER A 53 -10.90 8.01 19.26
N GLU A 54 -10.82 7.61 20.54
CA GLU A 54 -9.71 8.03 21.41
C GLU A 54 -8.43 7.24 21.07
N PRO A 55 -7.24 7.81 21.32
CA PRO A 55 -5.96 7.12 21.13
C PRO A 55 -5.80 5.94 22.08
N LEU A 56 -4.95 4.99 21.66
CA LEU A 56 -4.81 3.68 22.32
C LEU A 56 -4.37 3.80 23.79
N ASP A 57 -3.53 4.77 24.12
CA ASP A 57 -3.02 5.05 25.46
C ASP A 57 -4.11 5.50 26.45
N LYS A 58 -5.21 6.07 25.95
CA LYS A 58 -6.39 6.40 26.75
C LYS A 58 -7.39 5.24 26.87
N LEU A 59 -7.38 4.33 25.89
CA LEU A 59 -8.28 3.17 25.86
C LEU A 59 -7.75 2.02 26.73
N VAL A 60 -6.44 1.77 26.72
CA VAL A 60 -5.82 0.66 27.44
C VAL A 60 -5.55 1.02 28.89
N ARG A 61 -5.90 0.13 29.82
CA ARG A 61 -5.69 0.30 31.26
C ARG A 61 -4.97 -0.90 31.87
N PRO A 62 -4.22 -0.70 32.98
CA PRO A 62 -3.60 -1.82 33.69
C PRO A 62 -4.61 -2.92 34.03
N GLY A 63 -4.25 -4.17 33.77
CA GLY A 63 -5.08 -5.35 34.05
C GLY A 63 -6.00 -5.79 32.90
N MET A 64 -6.11 -5.02 31.81
CA MET A 64 -6.84 -5.48 30.62
C MET A 64 -6.11 -6.61 29.89
N LYS A 65 -6.86 -7.60 29.43
CA LYS A 65 -6.36 -8.60 28.47
C LYS A 65 -6.54 -8.05 27.06
N ILE A 66 -5.44 -7.89 26.34
CA ILE A 66 -5.41 -7.31 25.01
C ILE A 66 -5.04 -8.39 23.99
N ALA A 67 -5.71 -8.38 22.83
CA ALA A 67 -5.38 -9.22 21.69
C ALA A 67 -5.12 -8.34 20.47
N PHE A 68 -4.06 -8.67 19.72
CA PHE A 68 -3.79 -8.10 18.40
C PHE A 68 -4.15 -9.14 17.35
N ILE A 69 -5.01 -8.75 16.41
CA ILE A 69 -5.33 -9.57 15.24
C ILE A 69 -4.39 -9.12 14.12
N CYS A 70 -3.56 -10.05 13.66
CA CYS A 70 -2.57 -9.81 12.60
C CYS A 70 -2.93 -10.64 11.37
N ASN A 71 -2.57 -10.13 10.20
CA ASN A 71 -2.64 -10.90 8.96
C ASN A 71 -1.63 -12.06 9.00
N ASP A 72 -1.88 -13.07 8.18
CA ASP A 72 -0.95 -14.16 7.92
C ASP A 72 0.25 -13.70 7.06
N SER A 73 1.19 -14.62 6.87
CA SER A 73 2.43 -14.41 6.12
C SER A 73 2.26 -14.61 4.63
#